data_AF-A0ABD5DFA5-F1
#
_entry.id   AF-A0ABD5DFA5-F1
#
_cell.length_a   1.000
_cell.length_b   1.000
_cell.length_c   1.000
_cell.angle_alpha   90.00
_cell.angle_beta   90.00
_cell.angle_gamma   90.00
#
_symmetry.space_group_name_H-M   'P 1'
#
loop_
_entity.id
_entity.type
_entity.pdbx_description
1 polymer ?
#
loop_
_entity_poly.entity_id
_entity_poly.type
_entity_poly.pdbx_seq_one_letter_code
_entity_poly.pdbx_strand_id
1 'polypeptide(L)'
;YKSVEEVKQAYNFHNLQSFLDIYYAGANVLVHEQDFYDLAWAYFEKCAEDRVVHTEMFFDPQTHTDRGIAFATVINGLKRACADAKAKFGISSQLIMCFLRHLSEEAAFETLEQALPFKQDIIAVGLDSSEVGHPPAKFERVFAKAREEGFLIVAHAGEEGPPEYVWEALDLLKVNRIDHGVRSEEDEQLMARLINEKMPLTVCPLSNLKLC
;
A
#
# COMPACT_ATOMS: atom_id res chain seq x y z
N TYR A 1 9.06 -18.18 -14.48
CA TYR A 1 8.28 -18.36 -15.72
C TYR A 1 9.21 -18.28 -16.92
N LYS A 2 8.95 -19.05 -17.99
CA LYS A 2 9.77 -19.11 -19.20
C LYS A 2 9.28 -18.20 -20.33
N SER A 3 8.07 -17.65 -20.23
CA SER A 3 7.51 -16.70 -21.20
C SER A 3 6.51 -15.75 -20.54
N VAL A 4 6.20 -14.64 -21.22
CA VAL A 4 5.15 -13.69 -20.80
C VAL A 4 3.78 -14.37 -20.74
N GLU A 5 3.52 -15.31 -21.65
CA GLU A 5 2.26 -16.06 -21.69
C GLU A 5 2.11 -16.96 -20.45
N GLU A 6 3.18 -17.63 -20.02
CA GLU A 6 3.17 -18.39 -18.77
C GLU A 6 2.93 -17.50 -17.54
N VAL A 7 3.47 -16.27 -17.52
CA VAL A 7 3.18 -15.31 -16.44
C VAL A 7 1.70 -14.93 -16.42
N LYS A 8 1.12 -14.62 -17.58
CA LYS A 8 -0.31 -14.26 -17.68
C LYS A 8 -1.22 -15.41 -17.26
N GLN A 9 -0.88 -16.64 -17.61
CA GLN A 9 -1.63 -17.83 -17.19
C GLN A 9 -1.57 -18.06 -15.69
N ALA A 10 -0.51 -17.60 -15.02
CA ALA A 10 -0.39 -17.66 -13.58
C ALA A 10 -1.32 -16.66 -12.84
N TYR A 11 -1.92 -15.68 -13.53
CA TYR A 11 -2.84 -14.70 -12.93
C TYR A 11 -4.25 -15.30 -12.71
N ASN A 12 -4.29 -16.39 -11.96
CA ASN A 12 -5.48 -17.12 -11.54
C ASN A 12 -5.42 -17.38 -10.04
N PHE A 13 -6.06 -16.49 -9.27
CA PHE A 13 -5.95 -16.43 -7.82
C PHE A 13 -7.16 -17.07 -7.15
N HIS A 14 -6.97 -17.60 -5.93
CA HIS A 14 -8.03 -18.22 -5.12
C HIS A 14 -8.15 -17.60 -3.72
N ASN A 15 -7.24 -16.68 -3.37
CA ASN A 15 -7.22 -15.84 -2.17
C ASN A 15 -6.10 -14.80 -2.30
N LEU A 16 -6.01 -13.86 -1.36
CA LEU A 16 -4.94 -12.86 -1.28
C LEU A 16 -3.54 -13.48 -1.27
N GLN A 17 -3.33 -14.56 -0.52
CA GLN A 17 -2.01 -15.20 -0.41
C GLN A 17 -1.50 -15.69 -1.77
N SER A 18 -2.36 -16.33 -2.58
CA SER A 18 -1.99 -16.82 -3.91
C SER A 18 -1.62 -15.71 -4.90
N PHE A 19 -2.19 -14.51 -4.70
CA PHE A 19 -1.80 -13.30 -5.42
C PHE A 19 -0.46 -12.77 -4.92
N LEU A 20 -0.28 -12.66 -3.60
CA LEU A 20 0.95 -12.14 -2.97
C LEU A 20 2.19 -12.95 -3.35
N ASP A 21 2.06 -14.28 -3.45
CA ASP A 21 3.16 -15.15 -3.88
C ASP A 21 3.70 -14.76 -5.28
N ILE A 22 2.80 -14.44 -6.22
CA ILE A 22 3.17 -14.01 -7.57
C ILE A 22 3.62 -12.55 -7.58
N TYR A 23 2.96 -11.68 -6.79
CA TYR A 23 3.32 -10.27 -6.64
C TYR A 23 4.77 -10.11 -6.17
N TYR A 24 5.15 -10.77 -5.06
CA TYR A 24 6.51 -10.71 -4.53
C TYR A 24 7.53 -11.38 -5.46
N ALA A 25 7.16 -12.47 -6.14
CA ALA A 25 8.02 -13.05 -7.17
C ALA A 25 8.27 -12.08 -8.34
N GLY A 26 7.27 -11.30 -8.72
CA GLY A 26 7.35 -10.27 -9.76
C GLY A 26 8.32 -9.14 -9.40
N ALA A 27 8.43 -8.78 -8.12
CA ALA A 27 9.34 -7.74 -7.67
C ALA A 27 10.82 -8.03 -7.99
N ASN A 28 11.21 -9.29 -8.25
CA ASN A 28 12.60 -9.72 -8.52
C ASN A 28 13.30 -9.02 -9.68
N VAL A 29 12.55 -8.38 -10.58
CA VAL A 29 13.13 -7.61 -11.68
C VAL A 29 13.42 -6.15 -11.32
N LEU A 30 12.97 -5.67 -10.15
CA LEU A 30 13.17 -4.31 -9.68
C LEU A 30 14.40 -4.26 -8.77
N VAL A 31 15.52 -3.73 -9.30
CA VAL A 31 16.83 -3.74 -8.62
C VAL A 31 17.49 -2.36 -8.63
N HIS A 32 17.41 -1.66 -9.75
CA HIS A 32 18.02 -0.35 -9.98
C HIS A 32 16.98 0.77 -9.90
N GLU A 33 17.44 1.99 -9.64
CA GLU A 33 16.57 3.18 -9.57
C GLU A 33 15.73 3.35 -10.85
N GLN A 34 16.32 3.04 -12.01
CA GLN A 34 15.63 3.09 -13.30
C GLN A 34 14.45 2.12 -13.37
N ASP A 35 14.53 0.94 -12.74
CA ASP A 35 13.46 -0.06 -12.78
C ASP A 35 12.22 0.46 -12.05
N PHE A 36 12.40 1.12 -10.91
CA PHE A 36 11.32 1.76 -10.15
C PHE A 36 10.73 2.95 -10.90
N TYR A 37 11.58 3.73 -11.58
CA TYR A 37 11.10 4.81 -12.45
C TYR A 37 10.26 4.28 -13.59
N ASP A 38 10.75 3.28 -14.33
CA ASP A 38 10.05 2.72 -15.51
C ASP A 38 8.70 2.12 -15.11
N LEU A 39 8.64 1.43 -13.95
CA LEU A 39 7.40 0.91 -13.39
C LEU A 39 6.38 2.04 -13.09
N ALA A 40 6.79 3.04 -12.33
CA ALA A 40 5.91 4.17 -11.98
C ALA A 40 5.52 4.99 -13.21
N TRP A 41 6.44 5.18 -14.14
CA TRP A 41 6.20 5.89 -15.39
C TRP A 41 5.11 5.22 -16.23
N ALA A 42 5.19 3.90 -16.41
CA ALA A 42 4.18 3.13 -17.11
C ALA A 42 2.79 3.26 -16.44
N TYR A 43 2.74 3.30 -15.11
CA TYR A 43 1.50 3.57 -14.37
C TYR A 43 0.96 4.99 -14.64
N PHE A 44 1.82 6.01 -14.69
CA PHE A 44 1.39 7.38 -15.00
C PHE A 44 0.89 7.54 -16.45
N GLU A 45 1.48 6.81 -17.40
CA GLU A 45 0.97 6.74 -18.77
C GLU A 45 -0.46 6.18 -18.78
N LYS A 46 -0.72 5.11 -18.01
CA LYS A 46 -2.08 4.58 -17.82
C LYS A 46 -3.02 5.56 -17.13
N CYS A 47 -2.57 6.25 -16.09
CA CYS A 47 -3.35 7.29 -15.44
C CYS A 47 -3.78 8.38 -16.43
N ALA A 48 -2.87 8.80 -17.32
CA ALA A 48 -3.19 9.79 -18.35
C ALA A 48 -4.22 9.27 -19.37
N GLU A 49 -4.11 8.01 -19.80
CA GLU A 49 -5.10 7.35 -20.65
C GLU A 49 -6.49 7.31 -20.00
N ASP A 50 -6.54 6.97 -18.71
CA ASP A 50 -7.77 6.83 -17.92
C ASP A 50 -8.27 8.15 -17.31
N ARG A 51 -7.60 9.26 -17.58
CA ARG A 51 -7.89 10.62 -17.08
C ARG A 51 -7.85 10.75 -15.55
N VAL A 52 -7.01 9.96 -14.90
CA VAL A 52 -6.67 10.15 -13.48
C VAL A 52 -5.85 11.44 -13.36
N VAL A 53 -6.39 12.42 -12.64
CA VAL A 53 -5.74 13.73 -12.42
C VAL A 53 -4.91 13.79 -11.14
N HIS A 54 -5.14 12.86 -10.23
CA HIS A 54 -4.42 12.74 -8.97
C HIS A 54 -4.31 11.28 -8.54
N THR A 55 -3.17 10.89 -7.97
CA THR A 55 -2.93 9.56 -7.41
C THR A 55 -2.16 9.64 -6.09
N GLU A 56 -2.49 8.76 -5.16
CA GLU A 56 -1.73 8.53 -3.92
C GLU A 56 -1.28 7.07 -3.95
N MET A 57 0.01 6.84 -4.23
CA MET A 57 0.54 5.53 -4.58
C MET A 57 1.17 4.85 -3.38
N PHE A 58 0.79 3.60 -3.13
CA PHE A 58 1.50 2.72 -2.21
C PHE A 58 2.82 2.22 -2.80
N PHE A 59 3.79 2.00 -1.93
CA PHE A 59 4.98 1.20 -2.21
C PHE A 59 5.45 0.48 -0.94
N ASP A 60 6.09 -0.67 -1.12
CA ASP A 60 6.45 -1.58 -0.03
C ASP A 60 7.98 -1.65 0.09
N PRO A 61 8.63 -0.76 0.87
CA PRO A 61 10.09 -0.75 0.95
C PRO A 61 10.67 -2.10 1.35
N GLN A 62 10.02 -2.79 2.29
CA GLN A 62 10.47 -4.07 2.86
C GLN A 62 10.58 -5.16 1.79
N THR A 63 9.69 -5.16 0.80
CA THR A 63 9.77 -6.06 -0.38
C THR A 63 11.11 -5.92 -1.09
N HIS A 64 11.73 -4.74 -1.07
CA HIS A 64 12.96 -4.45 -1.78
C HIS A 64 14.19 -4.44 -0.87
N THR A 65 14.09 -3.86 0.33
CA THR A 65 15.22 -3.77 1.28
C THR A 65 15.67 -5.14 1.77
N ASP A 66 14.75 -6.08 1.96
CA ASP A 66 15.09 -7.46 2.37
C ASP A 66 15.89 -8.21 1.29
N ARG A 67 15.85 -7.72 0.05
CA ARG A 67 16.62 -8.24 -1.08
C ARG A 67 17.93 -7.48 -1.31
N GLY A 68 18.31 -6.60 -0.38
CA GLY A 68 19.55 -5.82 -0.44
C GLY A 68 19.48 -4.56 -1.31
N ILE A 69 18.28 -4.14 -1.72
CA ILE A 69 18.10 -2.89 -2.48
C ILE A 69 17.90 -1.75 -1.49
N ALA A 70 18.73 -0.71 -1.58
CA ALA A 70 18.64 0.42 -0.68
C ALA A 70 17.29 1.14 -0.79
N PHE A 71 16.72 1.58 0.33
CA PHE A 71 15.49 2.39 0.37
C PHE A 71 15.56 3.59 -0.58
N ALA A 72 16.71 4.27 -0.60
CA ALA A 72 16.98 5.41 -1.48
C ALA A 72 16.81 5.06 -2.97
N THR A 73 17.24 3.86 -3.40
CA THR A 73 17.10 3.40 -4.79
C THR A 73 15.65 3.30 -5.20
N VAL A 74 14.78 2.79 -4.32
CA VAL A 74 13.34 2.65 -4.56
C VAL A 74 12.71 4.03 -4.67
N ILE A 75 12.84 4.84 -3.61
CA ILE A 75 12.11 6.10 -3.50
C ILE A 75 12.58 7.14 -4.53
N ASN A 76 13.87 7.18 -4.89
CA ASN A 76 14.36 8.12 -5.90
C ASN A 76 13.76 7.83 -7.28
N GLY A 77 13.63 6.56 -7.66
CA GLY A 77 12.99 6.16 -8.91
C GLY A 77 11.53 6.62 -8.97
N LEU A 78 10.77 6.34 -7.89
CA LEU A 78 9.36 6.73 -7.77
C LEU A 78 9.19 8.26 -7.77
N LYS A 79 9.98 8.97 -6.97
CA LYS A 79 9.94 10.45 -6.88
C LYS A 79 10.20 11.12 -8.21
N ARG A 80 11.19 10.62 -8.97
CA ARG A 80 11.51 11.15 -10.29
C ARG A 80 10.34 10.96 -11.26
N ALA A 81 9.71 9.78 -11.26
CA ALA A 81 8.52 9.53 -12.07
C ALA A 81 7.35 10.43 -11.69
N CYS A 82 7.12 10.65 -10.39
CA CYS A 82 6.11 11.60 -9.89
C CYS A 82 6.33 13.04 -10.41
N ALA A 83 7.57 13.54 -10.32
CA ALA A 83 7.92 14.87 -10.79
C ALA A 83 7.69 15.02 -12.31
N ASP A 84 8.13 14.03 -13.09
CA ASP A 84 7.94 14.02 -14.54
C ASP A 84 6.47 13.89 -14.94
N ALA A 85 5.68 13.08 -14.22
CA ALA A 85 4.25 12.93 -14.47
C ALA A 85 3.51 14.25 -14.22
N LYS A 86 3.89 14.99 -13.17
CA LYS A 86 3.33 16.32 -12.93
C LYS A 86 3.67 17.29 -14.05
N ALA A 87 4.91 17.30 -14.51
CA ALA A 87 5.37 18.20 -15.57
C ALA A 87 4.75 17.85 -16.94
N LYS A 88 4.68 16.57 -17.30
CA LYS A 88 4.24 16.10 -18.62
C LYS A 88 2.72 15.99 -18.75
N PHE A 89 2.06 15.44 -17.73
CA PHE A 89 0.64 15.11 -17.78
C PHE A 89 -0.22 16.00 -16.87
N GLY A 90 0.38 16.81 -16.01
CA GLY A 90 -0.33 17.64 -15.04
C GLY A 90 -0.87 16.86 -13.83
N ILE A 91 -0.63 15.55 -13.77
CA ILE A 91 -1.11 14.63 -12.71
C ILE A 91 -0.38 14.95 -11.40
N SER A 92 -1.12 15.31 -10.34
CA SER A 92 -0.52 15.38 -9.01
C SER A 92 -0.35 13.99 -8.42
N SER A 93 0.75 13.75 -7.72
CA SER A 93 0.97 12.47 -7.04
C SER A 93 1.50 12.65 -5.64
N GLN A 94 1.24 11.67 -4.78
CA GLN A 94 1.82 11.53 -3.45
C GLN A 94 2.23 10.08 -3.22
N LEU A 95 3.29 9.85 -2.45
CA LEU A 95 3.74 8.50 -2.08
C LEU A 95 3.27 8.18 -0.67
N ILE A 96 2.83 6.94 -0.49
CA ILE A 96 2.44 6.37 0.79
C ILE A 96 3.27 5.11 1.02
N MET A 97 4.02 5.08 2.11
CA MET A 97 4.92 3.97 2.42
C MET A 97 4.17 2.90 3.23
N CYS A 98 4.06 1.70 2.70
CA CYS A 98 3.40 0.60 3.40
C CYS A 98 4.36 -0.24 4.24
N PHE A 99 3.90 -0.65 5.41
CA PHE A 99 4.52 -1.73 6.18
C PHE A 99 3.89 -3.08 5.80
N LEU A 100 4.72 -4.11 5.65
CA LEU A 100 4.27 -5.46 5.34
C LEU A 100 3.78 -6.16 6.61
N ARG A 101 2.47 -6.33 6.75
CA ARG A 101 1.87 -6.76 8.04
C ARG A 101 2.20 -8.19 8.48
N HIS A 102 2.63 -9.04 7.55
CA HIS A 102 3.10 -10.39 7.87
C HIS A 102 4.47 -10.39 8.58
N LEU A 103 5.28 -9.34 8.41
CA LEU A 103 6.56 -9.15 9.09
C LEU A 103 6.37 -8.60 10.52
N SER A 104 7.45 -8.48 11.30
CA SER A 104 7.36 -7.96 12.68
C SER A 104 7.14 -6.45 12.73
N GLU A 105 6.63 -5.95 13.85
CA GLU A 105 6.55 -4.50 14.08
C GLU A 105 7.96 -3.89 14.16
N GLU A 106 8.94 -4.63 14.68
CA GLU A 106 10.33 -4.22 14.72
C GLU A 106 10.89 -3.93 13.32
N ALA A 107 10.58 -4.78 12.32
CA ALA A 107 10.98 -4.53 10.93
C ALA A 107 10.28 -3.28 10.34
N ALA A 108 9.06 -2.99 10.77
CA ALA A 108 8.37 -1.75 10.42
C ALA A 108 9.04 -0.52 11.05
N PHE A 109 9.54 -0.61 12.30
CA PHE A 109 10.34 0.46 12.91
C PHE A 109 11.64 0.72 12.15
N GLU A 110 12.38 -0.33 11.76
CA GLU A 110 13.59 -0.19 10.94
C GLU A 110 13.30 0.47 9.59
N THR A 111 12.13 0.18 9.01
CA THR A 111 11.66 0.80 7.76
C THR A 111 11.28 2.27 7.97
N LEU A 112 10.60 2.58 9.08
CA LEU A 112 10.25 3.96 9.44
C LEU A 112 11.51 4.82 9.61
N GLU A 113 12.55 4.30 10.28
CA GLU A 113 13.83 4.99 10.45
C GLU A 113 14.50 5.30 9.10
N GLN A 114 14.49 4.35 8.17
CA GLN A 114 15.01 4.56 6.81
C GLN A 114 14.22 5.62 6.02
N ALA A 115 12.94 5.80 6.34
CA ALA A 115 12.05 6.76 5.68
C ALA A 115 12.22 8.20 6.17
N LEU A 116 12.70 8.42 7.40
CA LEU A 116 12.79 9.77 8.00
C LEU A 116 13.59 10.78 7.15
N PRO A 117 14.74 10.43 6.53
CA PRO A 117 15.43 11.34 5.61
C PRO A 117 14.63 11.75 4.37
N PHE A 118 13.59 10.97 4.02
CA PHE A 118 12.71 11.17 2.86
C PHE A 118 11.30 11.60 3.26
N LYS A 119 11.07 11.97 4.52
CA LYS A 119 9.75 12.30 5.06
C LYS A 119 8.96 13.32 4.22
N GLN A 120 9.64 14.31 3.64
CA GLN A 120 9.01 15.33 2.79
C GLN A 120 8.42 14.77 1.48
N ASP A 121 8.79 13.55 1.11
CA ASP A 121 8.39 12.89 -0.12
C ASP A 121 7.32 11.81 0.11
N ILE A 122 6.97 11.54 1.38
CA ILE A 122 6.03 10.51 1.80
C ILE A 122 4.94 11.19 2.63
N ILE A 123 3.69 11.18 2.16
CA ILE A 123 2.59 11.87 2.86
C ILE A 123 2.02 11.06 4.03
N ALA A 124 2.08 9.74 3.92
CA ALA A 124 1.43 8.82 4.84
C ALA A 124 2.21 7.51 4.97
N VAL A 125 1.91 6.77 6.02
CA VAL A 125 2.24 5.35 6.11
C VAL A 125 0.99 4.49 5.98
N GLY A 126 1.13 3.34 5.34
CA GLY A 126 0.10 2.34 5.07
C GLY A 126 0.40 1.01 5.76
N LEU A 127 -0.59 0.11 5.77
CA LEU A 127 -0.45 -1.28 6.20
C LEU A 127 -1.11 -2.17 5.15
N ASP A 128 -0.39 -3.17 4.64
CA ASP A 128 -0.88 -4.12 3.64
C ASP A 128 -0.23 -5.50 3.80
N SER A 129 -0.33 -6.34 2.76
CA SER A 129 0.03 -7.76 2.77
C SER A 129 -1.01 -8.64 3.49
N SER A 130 -0.69 -9.91 3.75
CA SER A 130 -1.62 -10.93 4.27
C SER A 130 -2.39 -10.43 5.49
N GLU A 131 -3.70 -10.27 5.38
CA GLU A 131 -4.50 -9.62 6.43
C GLU A 131 -4.82 -10.54 7.61
N VAL A 132 -5.39 -11.71 7.33
CA VAL A 132 -5.84 -12.65 8.36
C VAL A 132 -4.65 -13.15 9.19
N GLY A 133 -4.78 -13.10 10.53
CA GLY A 133 -3.70 -13.45 11.46
C GLY A 133 -2.71 -12.33 11.77
N HIS A 134 -2.84 -11.17 11.13
CA HIS A 134 -1.95 -10.03 11.33
C HIS A 134 -2.75 -8.75 11.67
N PRO A 135 -3.37 -8.67 12.85
CA PRO A 135 -4.29 -7.58 13.23
C PRO A 135 -3.61 -6.20 13.20
N PRO A 136 -4.35 -5.10 12.91
CA PRO A 136 -3.83 -3.74 13.03
C PRO A 136 -3.17 -3.45 14.38
N ALA A 137 -3.70 -3.99 15.49
CA ALA A 137 -3.12 -3.86 16.83
C ALA A 137 -1.63 -4.27 16.91
N LYS A 138 -1.17 -5.18 16.02
CA LYS A 138 0.24 -5.60 15.95
C LYS A 138 1.20 -4.44 15.66
N PHE A 139 0.73 -3.38 15.00
CA PHE A 139 1.55 -2.25 14.54
C PHE A 139 1.21 -0.94 15.26
N GLU A 140 0.51 -0.99 16.39
CA GLU A 140 0.04 0.22 17.10
C GLU A 140 1.19 1.19 17.43
N ARG A 141 2.35 0.69 17.87
CA ARG A 141 3.46 1.53 18.32
C ARG A 141 4.16 2.20 17.15
N VAL A 142 4.40 1.48 16.06
CA VAL A 142 5.07 2.07 14.88
C VAL A 142 4.17 3.12 14.21
N PHE A 143 2.86 2.89 14.17
CA PHE A 143 1.91 3.89 13.67
C PHE A 143 1.77 5.10 14.61
N ALA A 144 1.79 4.89 15.92
CA ALA A 144 1.88 6.00 16.87
C ALA A 144 3.13 6.85 16.65
N LYS A 145 4.29 6.19 16.47
CA LYS A 145 5.55 6.87 16.16
C LYS A 145 5.49 7.59 14.82
N ALA A 146 4.92 6.99 13.78
CA ALA A 146 4.76 7.63 12.47
C ALA A 146 3.90 8.91 12.56
N ARG A 147 2.82 8.91 13.37
CA ARG A 147 2.02 10.12 13.64
C ARG A 147 2.80 11.20 14.39
N GLU A 148 3.62 10.83 15.38
CA GLU A 148 4.51 11.79 16.07
C GLU A 148 5.50 12.42 15.08
N GLU A 149 5.98 11.62 14.14
CA GLU A 149 6.80 12.07 13.02
C GLU A 149 5.95 12.77 11.93
N GLY A 150 4.66 13.04 12.15
CA GLY A 150 3.84 13.88 11.27
C GLY A 150 3.35 13.23 9.99
N PHE A 151 3.45 11.90 9.85
CA PHE A 151 2.82 11.18 8.75
C PHE A 151 1.30 11.09 8.96
N LEU A 152 0.55 11.16 7.85
CA LEU A 152 -0.82 10.64 7.82
C LEU A 152 -0.81 9.11 7.91
N ILE A 153 -1.94 8.51 8.24
CA ILE A 153 -2.07 7.09 8.50
C ILE A 153 -3.20 6.50 7.68
N VAL A 154 -2.94 5.40 6.99
CA VAL A 154 -3.96 4.61 6.28
C VAL A 154 -3.67 3.12 6.50
N ALA A 155 -4.65 2.25 6.26
CA ALA A 155 -4.46 0.82 6.45
C ALA A 155 -5.49 0.01 5.65
N HIS A 156 -5.04 -1.12 5.10
CA HIS A 156 -5.93 -2.19 4.67
C HIS A 156 -6.60 -2.81 5.90
N ALA A 157 -7.93 -2.76 5.92
CA ALA A 157 -8.75 -3.41 6.92
C ALA A 157 -10.08 -3.84 6.32
N GLY A 158 -10.51 -5.07 6.59
CA GLY A 158 -11.80 -5.57 6.13
C GLY A 158 -11.84 -5.97 4.65
N GLU A 159 -10.71 -6.41 4.09
CA GLU A 159 -10.65 -7.11 2.80
C GLU A 159 -10.97 -8.60 3.00
N GLU A 160 -10.07 -9.33 3.68
CA GLU A 160 -10.27 -10.70 4.16
C GLU A 160 -10.47 -10.74 5.69
N GLY A 161 -9.96 -9.72 6.40
CA GLY A 161 -10.06 -9.55 7.85
C GLY A 161 -11.47 -9.22 8.31
N PRO A 162 -11.82 -9.51 9.57
CA PRO A 162 -13.17 -9.29 10.07
C PRO A 162 -13.41 -7.81 10.44
N PRO A 163 -14.66 -7.38 10.69
CA PRO A 163 -14.99 -6.00 11.08
C PRO A 163 -14.18 -5.45 12.26
N GLU A 164 -13.76 -6.32 13.18
CA GLU A 164 -12.93 -5.94 14.33
C GLU A 164 -11.58 -5.35 13.90
N TYR A 165 -11.03 -5.75 12.76
CA TYR A 165 -9.81 -5.14 12.23
C TYR A 165 -10.07 -3.72 11.74
N VAL A 166 -11.25 -3.43 11.21
CA VAL A 166 -11.62 -2.05 10.85
C VAL A 166 -11.73 -1.19 12.11
N TRP A 167 -12.34 -1.71 13.19
CA TRP A 167 -12.34 -1.04 14.49
C TRP A 167 -10.92 -0.76 15.01
N GLU A 168 -10.04 -1.75 14.99
CA GLU A 168 -8.64 -1.57 15.43
C GLU A 168 -7.89 -0.53 14.58
N ALA A 169 -8.08 -0.54 13.26
CA ALA A 169 -7.49 0.46 12.37
C ALA A 169 -7.98 1.88 12.71
N LEU A 170 -9.28 2.05 12.99
CA LEU A 170 -9.86 3.33 13.39
C LEU A 170 -9.36 3.80 14.77
N ASP A 171 -9.31 2.91 15.75
CA ASP A 171 -9.10 3.30 17.16
C ASP A 171 -7.65 3.28 17.60
N LEU A 172 -6.90 2.25 17.19
CA LEU A 172 -5.50 2.05 17.56
C LEU A 172 -4.58 2.76 16.57
N LEU A 173 -4.76 2.48 15.27
CA LEU A 173 -3.93 3.10 14.23
C LEU A 173 -4.36 4.53 13.90
N LYS A 174 -5.60 4.93 14.23
CA LYS A 174 -6.11 6.29 14.01
C LYS A 174 -5.99 6.72 12.55
N VAL A 175 -6.43 5.85 11.66
CA VAL A 175 -6.35 6.07 10.21
C VAL A 175 -7.16 7.29 9.76
N ASN A 176 -6.71 7.90 8.67
CA ASN A 176 -7.37 8.97 7.93
C ASN A 176 -8.36 8.45 6.89
N ARG A 177 -8.20 7.18 6.47
CA ARG A 177 -9.12 6.42 5.63
C ARG A 177 -8.89 4.92 5.82
N ILE A 178 -9.86 4.12 5.43
CA ILE A 178 -9.74 2.66 5.39
C ILE A 178 -9.51 2.23 3.95
N ASP A 179 -8.53 1.35 3.72
CA ASP A 179 -8.34 0.71 2.44
C ASP A 179 -9.09 -0.63 2.38
N HIS A 180 -9.82 -0.86 1.28
CA HIS A 180 -10.92 -1.82 1.15
C HIS A 180 -12.15 -1.53 2.02
N GLY A 181 -12.17 -2.02 3.27
CA GLY A 181 -13.29 -1.82 4.21
C GLY A 181 -14.59 -2.55 3.87
N VAL A 182 -14.60 -3.47 2.89
CA VAL A 182 -15.86 -4.07 2.38
C VAL A 182 -16.57 -4.95 3.39
N ARG A 183 -15.84 -5.66 4.25
CA ARG A 183 -16.44 -6.48 5.32
C ARG A 183 -17.04 -5.66 6.46
N SER A 184 -16.92 -4.32 6.43
CA SER A 184 -17.58 -3.46 7.43
C SER A 184 -19.10 -3.63 7.42
N GLU A 185 -19.70 -4.06 6.30
CA GLU A 185 -21.14 -4.29 6.17
C GLU A 185 -21.69 -5.39 7.08
N GLU A 186 -20.82 -6.23 7.64
CA GLU A 186 -21.19 -7.29 8.60
C GLU A 186 -21.48 -6.75 10.01
N ASP A 187 -21.14 -5.48 10.30
CA ASP A 187 -21.34 -4.82 11.60
C ASP A 187 -22.12 -3.49 11.42
N GLU A 188 -23.38 -3.48 11.85
CA GLU A 188 -24.26 -2.31 11.76
C GLU A 188 -23.74 -1.08 12.55
N GLN A 189 -23.05 -1.29 13.68
CA GLN A 189 -22.51 -0.19 14.49
C GLN A 189 -21.28 0.42 13.83
N LEU A 190 -20.42 -0.42 13.25
CA LEU A 190 -19.28 0.03 12.46
C LEU A 190 -19.75 0.85 11.25
N MET A 191 -20.74 0.34 10.50
CA MET A 191 -21.33 1.07 9.38
C MET A 191 -21.90 2.43 9.80
N ALA A 192 -22.62 2.48 10.92
CA ALA A 192 -23.14 3.74 11.45
C ALA A 192 -22.01 4.73 11.79
N ARG A 193 -20.90 4.26 12.39
CA ARG A 193 -19.72 5.09 12.67
C ARG A 193 -19.08 5.62 11.39
N LEU A 194 -18.81 4.76 10.41
CA LEU A 194 -18.18 5.14 9.15
C LEU A 194 -18.99 6.22 8.41
N ILE A 195 -20.32 6.10 8.40
CA ILE A 195 -21.24 7.10 7.84
C ILE A 195 -21.16 8.42 8.61
N ASN A 196 -21.23 8.37 9.95
CA ASN A 196 -21.23 9.57 10.79
C ASN A 196 -19.92 10.35 10.69
N GLU A 197 -18.79 9.67 10.62
CA GLU A 197 -17.46 10.27 10.48
C GLU A 197 -17.14 10.66 9.03
N LYS A 198 -17.98 10.25 8.06
CA LYS A 198 -17.70 10.35 6.62
C LYS A 198 -16.35 9.73 6.27
N MET A 199 -16.05 8.60 6.88
CA MET A 199 -14.78 7.90 6.72
C MET A 199 -14.64 7.42 5.26
N PRO A 200 -13.58 7.83 4.53
CA PRO A 200 -13.36 7.33 3.18
C PRO A 200 -12.97 5.85 3.19
N LEU A 201 -13.57 5.08 2.28
CA LEU A 201 -13.20 3.69 1.99
C LEU A 201 -12.69 3.60 0.55
N THR A 202 -11.45 3.15 0.35
CA THR A 202 -10.87 2.95 -0.99
C THR A 202 -11.20 1.53 -1.50
N VAL A 203 -12.44 1.36 -1.97
CA VAL A 203 -12.92 0.07 -2.47
C VAL A 203 -12.25 -0.30 -3.81
N CYS A 204 -11.88 -1.57 -3.97
CA CYS A 204 -11.19 -2.11 -5.14
C CYS A 204 -12.03 -3.22 -5.82
N PRO A 205 -13.03 -2.89 -6.68
CA PRO A 205 -14.04 -3.86 -7.13
C PRO A 205 -13.48 -5.10 -7.83
N LEU A 206 -12.53 -4.91 -8.76
CA LEU A 206 -11.90 -6.02 -9.47
C LEU A 206 -10.95 -6.82 -8.59
N SER A 207 -10.32 -6.18 -7.59
CA SER A 207 -9.48 -6.88 -6.60
C SER A 207 -10.34 -7.84 -5.79
N ASN A 208 -11.43 -7.33 -5.21
CA ASN A 208 -12.36 -8.13 -4.41
C ASN A 208 -12.92 -9.30 -5.22
N LEU A 209 -13.33 -9.08 -6.47
CA LEU A 209 -13.82 -10.15 -7.33
C LEU A 209 -12.76 -11.22 -7.67
N LYS A 210 -11.48 -10.84 -7.68
CA LYS A 210 -10.36 -11.74 -8.04
C LYS A 210 -9.80 -12.50 -6.85
N LEU A 211 -10.03 -12.01 -5.63
CA LEU A 211 -9.38 -12.51 -4.41
C LEU A 211 -10.37 -13.03 -3.36
N CYS A 212 -11.63 -12.58 -3.37
CA CYS A 212 -12.67 -12.90 -2.38
C CYS A 212 -13.81 -13.73 -2.97
#